data_AF-A0A3B9VHF2-F1
#
_entry.id   AF-A0A3B9VHF2-F1
#
_cell.length_a   1.000
_cell.length_b   1.000
_cell.length_c   1.000
_cell.angle_alpha   90.00
_cell.angle_beta   90.00
_cell.angle_gamma   90.00
#
_symmetry.space_group_name_H-M   'P 1'
#
loop_
_entity.id
_entity.type
_entity.pdbx_description
1 polymer ?
#
loop_
_entity_poly.entity_id
_entity_poly.type
_entity_poly.pdbx_seq_one_letter_code
_entity_poly.pdbx_strand_id
1 'polypeptide(L)'
;MEFKAALKGDLEKIIEQKNRNVLRAVNRAVTKAGNELKKEMIGQTQRARLGYGLSKSWKVNFYNKSDADKFTKALVYTKSPKIMEGFENAEIRKPTRGRKWIAIPSNNVPKAPGKKRYTPETWKKSFPVLYFAQDTKGKAYLVGQTIHKTNKRGNKVIRKTNSRNESEAETVVYFFLVKQTRHTKKLNFEQASKKAQRKLKDYISQELGKLEKK
;
A
#
# COMPACT_ATOMS: atom_id res chain seq x y z
N MET A 1 -16.74 -38.53 57.03
CA MET A 1 -15.70 -37.50 56.78
C MET A 1 -15.01 -37.80 55.46
N GLU A 2 -15.54 -37.34 54.32
CA GLU A 2 -14.94 -37.65 53.00
C GLU A 2 -14.71 -36.42 52.10
N PHE A 3 -14.98 -35.20 52.61
CA PHE A 3 -14.81 -33.98 51.82
C PHE A 3 -13.40 -33.39 51.83
N LYS A 4 -12.47 -33.88 52.67
CA LYS A 4 -11.11 -33.31 52.80
C LYS A 4 -10.02 -34.04 52.00
N ALA A 5 -10.24 -35.28 51.57
CA ALA A 5 -9.22 -36.08 50.87
C ALA A 5 -9.25 -35.92 49.34
N ALA A 6 -10.40 -35.60 48.74
CA ALA A 6 -10.53 -35.36 47.28
C ALA A 6 -10.07 -33.97 46.82
N LEU A 7 -9.78 -33.04 47.74
CA LEU A 7 -9.40 -31.64 47.43
C LEU A 7 -7.89 -31.39 47.33
N LYS A 8 -7.04 -32.36 47.74
CA LYS A 8 -5.59 -32.14 47.86
C LYS A 8 -4.76 -32.78 46.74
N GLY A 9 -5.37 -33.65 45.93
CA GLY A 9 -4.76 -34.20 44.72
C GLY A 9 -5.66 -33.91 43.53
N ASP A 10 -5.16 -33.14 42.58
CA ASP A 10 -5.74 -32.79 41.27
C ASP A 10 -6.60 -31.53 41.14
N LEU A 11 -6.75 -30.69 42.17
CA LEU A 11 -7.29 -29.34 41.92
C LEU A 11 -6.41 -28.56 40.92
N GLU A 12 -5.08 -28.68 41.08
CA GLU A 12 -4.10 -28.12 40.13
C GLU A 12 -4.26 -28.71 38.73
N LYS A 13 -4.38 -30.04 38.59
CA LYS A 13 -4.59 -30.69 37.28
C LYS A 13 -5.91 -30.28 36.63
N ILE A 14 -6.98 -30.15 37.40
CA ILE A 14 -8.30 -29.70 36.91
C ILE A 14 -8.22 -28.25 36.43
N ILE A 15 -7.58 -27.36 37.20
CA ILE A 15 -7.38 -25.96 36.83
C ILE A 15 -6.53 -25.85 35.57
N GLU A 16 -5.41 -26.58 35.50
CA GLU A 16 -4.57 -26.64 34.30
C GLU A 16 -5.34 -27.12 33.08
N GLN A 17 -6.14 -28.18 33.23
CA GLN A 17 -6.92 -28.72 32.13
C GLN A 17 -7.98 -27.73 31.65
N LYS A 18 -8.63 -27.03 32.58
CA LYS A 18 -9.58 -25.96 32.26
C LYS A 18 -8.90 -24.80 31.53
N ASN A 19 -7.72 -24.39 31.99
CA ASN A 19 -6.91 -23.36 31.34
C ASN A 19 -6.50 -23.78 29.92
N ARG A 20 -6.04 -25.02 29.73
CA ARG A 20 -5.72 -25.57 28.40
C ARG A 20 -6.93 -25.60 27.48
N ASN A 21 -8.11 -25.93 27.99
CA ASN A 21 -9.35 -25.93 27.21
C ASN A 21 -9.76 -24.51 26.80
N VAL A 22 -9.68 -23.54 27.72
CA VAL A 22 -9.92 -22.11 27.44
C VAL A 22 -8.94 -21.59 26.40
N LEU A 23 -7.65 -21.88 26.55
CA LEU A 23 -6.61 -21.51 25.58
C LEU A 23 -6.93 -22.05 24.18
N ARG A 24 -7.31 -23.33 24.07
CA ARG A 24 -7.70 -23.95 22.80
C ARG A 24 -8.94 -23.27 22.18
N ALA A 25 -9.96 -22.96 22.98
CA ALA A 25 -11.16 -22.26 22.53
C ALA A 25 -10.82 -20.86 21.98
N VAL A 26 -10.04 -20.07 22.72
CA VAL A 26 -9.59 -18.74 22.28
C VAL A 26 -8.73 -18.83 21.02
N ASN A 27 -7.81 -19.80 20.94
CA ASN A 27 -6.95 -19.99 19.77
C ASN A 27 -7.76 -20.33 18.49
N ARG A 28 -8.83 -21.12 18.63
CA ARG A 28 -9.78 -21.37 17.51
C ARG A 28 -10.52 -20.11 17.10
N ALA A 29 -11.03 -19.34 18.07
CA ALA A 29 -11.73 -18.08 17.82
C ALA A 29 -10.83 -17.07 17.08
N VAL A 30 -9.57 -16.90 17.53
CA VAL A 30 -8.58 -16.04 16.87
C VAL A 30 -8.26 -16.53 15.46
N THR A 31 -8.09 -17.84 15.28
CA THR A 31 -7.82 -18.43 13.95
C THR A 31 -8.98 -18.16 12.98
N LYS A 32 -10.22 -18.30 13.44
CA LYS A 32 -11.42 -18.00 12.64
C LYS A 32 -11.50 -16.52 12.30
N ALA A 33 -11.38 -15.64 13.30
CA ALA A 33 -11.44 -14.20 13.12
C ALA A 33 -10.36 -13.68 12.15
N GLY A 34 -9.11 -14.15 12.28
CA GLY A 34 -8.01 -13.75 11.39
C GLY A 34 -8.25 -14.16 9.93
N ASN A 35 -8.78 -15.37 9.70
CA ASN A 35 -9.11 -15.84 8.35
C ASN A 35 -10.30 -15.06 7.75
N GLU A 36 -11.32 -14.75 8.53
CA GLU A 36 -12.44 -13.93 8.07
C GLU A 36 -12.03 -12.50 7.78
N LEU A 37 -11.19 -11.89 8.62
CA LEU A 37 -10.66 -10.55 8.38
C LEU A 37 -9.88 -10.52 7.05
N LYS A 38 -9.02 -11.51 6.79
CA LYS A 38 -8.35 -11.64 5.50
C LYS A 38 -9.34 -11.75 4.33
N LYS A 39 -10.40 -12.56 4.47
CA LYS A 39 -11.44 -12.69 3.44
C LYS A 39 -12.18 -11.37 3.18
N GLU A 40 -12.52 -10.64 4.24
CA GLU A 40 -13.15 -9.31 4.12
C GLU A 40 -12.24 -8.33 3.38
N MET A 41 -10.93 -8.31 3.69
CA MET A 41 -9.96 -7.46 2.98
C MET A 41 -9.85 -7.79 1.49
N ILE A 42 -9.82 -9.09 1.16
CA ILE A 42 -9.88 -9.57 -0.23
C ILE A 42 -11.17 -9.07 -0.90
N GLY A 43 -12.31 -9.24 -0.24
CA GLY A 43 -13.62 -8.82 -0.76
C GLY A 43 -13.74 -7.31 -0.92
N GLN A 44 -13.17 -6.50 -0.03
CA GLN A 44 -13.07 -5.04 -0.21
C GLN A 44 -12.25 -4.70 -1.47
N THR A 45 -11.09 -5.33 -1.64
CA THR A 45 -10.19 -5.10 -2.78
C THR A 45 -10.86 -5.45 -4.11
N GLN A 46 -11.62 -6.55 -4.14
CA GLN A 46 -12.39 -6.99 -5.30
C GLN A 46 -13.55 -6.04 -5.61
N ARG A 47 -14.35 -5.67 -4.60
CA ARG A 47 -15.46 -4.69 -4.76
C ARG A 47 -14.96 -3.33 -5.26
N ALA A 48 -13.77 -2.91 -4.81
CA ALA A 48 -13.11 -1.69 -5.25
C ALA A 48 -12.54 -1.75 -6.68
N ARG A 49 -12.60 -2.93 -7.33
CA ARG A 49 -12.06 -3.22 -8.67
C ARG A 49 -10.57 -2.89 -8.79
N LEU A 50 -9.79 -3.15 -7.73
CA LEU A 50 -8.34 -2.92 -7.71
C LEU A 50 -7.53 -4.04 -8.39
N GLY A 51 -8.23 -5.08 -8.85
CA GLY A 51 -7.63 -6.18 -9.59
C GLY A 51 -7.27 -7.38 -8.71
N TYR A 52 -7.06 -8.51 -9.39
CA TYR A 52 -6.88 -9.79 -8.75
C TYR A 52 -5.53 -9.93 -8.03
N GLY A 53 -4.46 -9.36 -8.59
CA GLY A 53 -3.13 -9.40 -7.98
C GLY A 53 -3.07 -8.74 -6.61
N LEU A 54 -3.69 -7.55 -6.47
CA LEU A 54 -3.79 -6.85 -5.19
C LEU A 54 -4.68 -7.61 -4.19
N SER A 55 -5.74 -8.25 -4.67
CA SER A 55 -6.59 -9.08 -3.81
C SER A 55 -5.79 -10.26 -3.21
N LYS A 56 -4.95 -10.94 -4.01
CA LYS A 56 -4.07 -12.03 -3.55
C LYS A 56 -2.92 -11.60 -2.64
N SER A 57 -2.64 -10.30 -2.58
CA SER A 57 -1.56 -9.74 -1.75
C SER A 57 -1.84 -9.83 -0.25
N TRP A 58 -3.10 -9.98 0.15
CA TRP A 58 -3.51 -10.13 1.55
C TRP A 58 -3.09 -11.47 2.12
N LYS A 59 -2.45 -11.42 3.29
CA LYS A 59 -1.92 -12.55 4.04
C LYS A 59 -2.39 -12.47 5.48
N VAL A 60 -2.34 -13.62 6.14
CA VAL A 60 -2.56 -13.75 7.57
C VAL A 60 -1.43 -14.60 8.12
N ASN A 61 -0.77 -14.12 9.17
CA ASN A 61 0.20 -14.89 9.95
C ASN A 61 -0.42 -15.17 11.31
N PHE A 62 -0.23 -16.39 11.81
CA PHE A 62 -0.64 -16.79 13.15
C PHE A 62 0.61 -17.08 13.97
N TYR A 63 0.82 -16.32 15.04
CA TYR A 63 1.91 -16.50 15.99
C TYR A 63 1.42 -17.36 17.15
N ASN A 64 2.30 -18.23 17.67
CA ASN A 64 2.01 -19.16 18.77
C ASN A 64 0.83 -20.11 18.50
N LYS A 65 0.53 -20.40 17.23
CA LYS A 65 -0.62 -21.24 16.86
C LYS A 65 -0.50 -22.68 17.39
N SER A 66 0.71 -23.20 17.38
CA SER A 66 1.02 -24.57 17.82
C SER A 66 1.47 -24.65 19.29
N ASP A 67 1.55 -23.50 19.98
CA ASP A 67 1.97 -23.44 21.37
C ASP A 67 0.75 -23.73 22.26
N ALA A 68 0.84 -24.75 23.11
CA ALA A 68 -0.27 -25.19 23.94
C ALA A 68 -0.57 -24.22 25.10
N ASP A 69 0.44 -23.44 25.52
CA ASP A 69 0.39 -22.63 26.75
C ASP A 69 0.27 -21.13 26.46
N LYS A 70 0.36 -20.73 25.18
CA LYS A 70 0.26 -19.32 24.77
C LYS A 70 -0.97 -19.06 23.92
N PHE A 71 -1.55 -17.87 24.11
CA PHE A 71 -2.57 -17.36 23.23
C PHE A 71 -2.02 -17.11 21.82
N THR A 72 -2.76 -17.60 20.83
CA THR A 72 -2.49 -17.33 19.42
C THR A 72 -2.74 -15.86 19.12
N LYS A 73 -1.86 -15.25 18.32
CA LYS A 73 -2.04 -13.89 17.79
C LYS A 73 -2.16 -13.95 16.27
N ALA A 74 -3.12 -13.24 15.70
CA ALA A 74 -3.31 -13.16 14.25
C ALA A 74 -2.92 -11.78 13.73
N LEU A 75 -2.05 -11.74 12.71
CA LEU A 75 -1.68 -10.52 11.99
C LEU A 75 -2.15 -10.64 10.54
N VAL A 76 -3.08 -9.78 10.14
CA VAL A 76 -3.50 -9.64 8.74
C VAL A 76 -2.77 -8.46 8.12
N TYR A 77 -2.12 -8.69 6.98
CA TYR A 77 -1.29 -7.68 6.30
C TYR A 77 -1.33 -7.88 4.77
N THR A 78 -0.84 -6.89 4.03
CA THR A 78 -0.70 -6.94 2.56
C THR A 78 0.77 -6.91 2.17
N LYS A 79 1.13 -7.62 1.09
CA LYS A 79 2.44 -7.50 0.43
C LYS A 79 2.60 -6.18 -0.35
N SER A 80 1.54 -5.37 -0.47
CA SER A 80 1.53 -4.13 -1.24
C SER A 80 1.04 -2.93 -0.39
N PRO A 81 1.67 -2.64 0.76
CA PRO A 81 1.17 -1.68 1.74
C PRO A 81 0.99 -0.27 1.16
N LYS A 82 2.00 0.24 0.44
CA LYS A 82 1.95 1.60 -0.15
C LYS A 82 0.81 1.81 -1.14
N ILE A 83 0.44 0.77 -1.89
CA ILE A 83 -0.65 0.85 -2.86
C ILE A 83 -1.99 0.87 -2.11
N MET A 84 -2.14 -0.06 -1.16
CA MET A 84 -3.36 -0.21 -0.35
C MET A 84 -3.63 1.03 0.52
N GLU A 85 -2.59 1.57 1.16
CA GLU A 85 -2.65 2.81 1.93
C GLU A 85 -3.09 4.00 1.06
N GLY A 86 -2.59 4.08 -0.19
CA GLY A 86 -3.04 5.11 -1.13
C GLY A 86 -4.55 5.06 -1.42
N PHE A 87 -5.16 3.88 -1.40
CA PHE A 87 -6.60 3.70 -1.61
C PHE A 87 -7.44 3.84 -0.33
N GLU A 88 -6.83 3.72 0.85
CA GLU A 88 -7.50 3.96 2.13
C GLU A 88 -7.46 5.45 2.53
N ASN A 89 -6.31 6.10 2.39
CA ASN A 89 -6.15 7.50 2.78
C ASN A 89 -6.72 8.45 1.74
N ALA A 90 -6.91 7.99 0.49
CA ALA A 90 -7.49 8.75 -0.60
C ALA A 90 -6.99 10.20 -0.64
N GLU A 91 -5.68 10.37 -0.46
CA GLU A 91 -5.12 11.70 -0.51
C GLU A 91 -5.26 12.19 -1.94
N ILE A 92 -5.96 13.33 -2.08
CA ILE A 92 -5.74 14.20 -3.22
C ILE A 92 -4.24 14.49 -3.16
N ARG A 93 -3.44 13.89 -4.05
CA ARG A 93 -2.04 14.30 -4.21
C ARG A 93 -2.05 15.76 -4.61
N LYS A 94 -1.98 16.66 -3.63
CA LYS A 94 -2.03 18.10 -3.90
C LYS A 94 -0.83 18.38 -4.81
N PRO A 95 -1.03 19.05 -5.94
CA PRO A 95 0.11 19.49 -6.71
C PRO A 95 0.91 20.42 -5.82
N THR A 96 2.22 20.25 -5.78
CA THR A 96 3.10 21.27 -5.23
C THR A 96 2.77 22.58 -5.96
N ARG A 97 2.19 23.54 -5.24
CA ARG A 97 1.82 24.88 -5.73
C ARG A 97 0.76 24.92 -6.85
N GLY A 98 -0.34 24.17 -6.72
CA GLY A 98 -1.59 24.47 -7.45
C GLY A 98 -1.66 24.09 -8.95
N ARG A 99 -0.73 23.29 -9.46
CA ARG A 99 -0.70 22.89 -10.89
C ARG A 99 -1.73 21.80 -11.24
N LYS A 100 -2.51 21.98 -12.32
CA LYS A 100 -3.49 21.01 -12.87
C LYS A 100 -2.89 19.69 -13.41
N TRP A 101 -1.57 19.63 -13.54
CA TRP A 101 -0.87 18.61 -14.32
C TRP A 101 0.24 17.93 -13.52
N ILE A 102 0.38 16.62 -13.73
CA ILE A 102 1.54 15.83 -13.29
C ILE A 102 2.49 15.72 -14.47
N ALA A 103 3.75 16.08 -14.26
CA ALA A 103 4.79 15.99 -15.28
C ALA A 103 5.52 14.63 -15.22
N ILE A 104 5.38 13.85 -16.28
CA ILE A 104 6.06 12.57 -16.46
C ILE A 104 7.27 12.79 -17.41
N PRO A 105 8.49 12.48 -16.98
CA PRO A 105 9.67 12.72 -17.81
C PRO A 105 9.72 11.77 -19.00
N SER A 106 9.97 12.32 -20.20
CA SER A 106 10.20 11.55 -21.43
C SER A 106 11.60 10.93 -21.44
N ASN A 107 11.91 10.16 -22.48
CA ASN A 107 13.25 9.59 -22.67
C ASN A 107 14.32 10.66 -22.99
N ASN A 108 13.90 11.87 -23.38
CA ASN A 108 14.79 12.99 -23.65
C ASN A 108 15.26 13.68 -22.35
N VAL A 109 14.63 13.37 -21.21
CA VAL A 109 15.08 13.89 -19.91
C VAL A 109 16.24 13.03 -19.40
N PRO A 110 17.43 13.61 -19.19
CA PRO A 110 18.57 12.88 -18.68
C PRO A 110 18.32 12.44 -17.23
N LYS A 111 19.11 11.47 -16.77
CA LYS A 111 19.14 11.10 -15.36
C LYS A 111 20.01 12.10 -14.61
N ALA A 112 19.51 12.62 -13.50
CA ALA A 112 20.28 13.41 -12.55
C ALA A 112 21.32 12.54 -11.83
N PRO A 113 22.35 13.17 -11.20
CA PRO A 113 23.24 12.48 -10.28
C PRO A 113 22.43 11.70 -9.23
N GLY A 114 22.75 10.41 -9.04
CA GLY A 114 21.96 9.51 -8.19
C GLY A 114 20.79 8.79 -8.88
N LYS A 115 20.81 8.66 -10.22
CA LYS A 115 19.87 7.87 -11.05
C LYS A 115 18.39 8.31 -11.02
N LYS A 116 18.04 9.40 -10.34
CA LYS A 116 16.68 9.98 -10.39
C LYS A 116 16.52 10.80 -11.67
N ARG A 117 15.35 10.78 -12.32
CA ARG A 117 15.07 11.69 -13.44
C ARG A 117 14.78 13.10 -12.90
N TYR A 118 15.14 14.12 -13.67
CA TYR A 118 14.79 15.51 -13.34
C TYR A 118 13.27 15.69 -13.28
N THR A 119 12.80 16.54 -12.38
CA THR A 119 11.43 17.08 -12.38
C THR A 119 11.45 18.44 -13.08
N PRO A 120 10.30 19.00 -13.52
CA PRO A 120 10.30 20.34 -14.11
C PRO A 120 10.87 21.42 -13.20
N GLU A 121 10.83 21.23 -11.87
CA GLU A 121 11.40 22.18 -10.91
C GLU A 121 12.92 22.09 -10.82
N THR A 122 13.46 20.86 -10.77
CA THR A 122 14.91 20.67 -10.75
C THR A 122 15.54 20.93 -12.12
N TRP A 123 14.78 20.75 -13.21
CA TRP A 123 15.18 21.03 -14.58
C TRP A 123 15.62 22.49 -14.79
N LYS A 124 14.84 23.45 -14.26
CA LYS A 124 15.08 24.90 -14.44
C LYS A 124 16.47 25.34 -13.99
N LYS A 125 17.10 24.60 -13.07
CA LYS A 125 18.43 24.92 -12.56
C LYS A 125 19.55 24.59 -13.54
N SER A 126 19.36 23.60 -14.41
CA SER A 126 20.46 23.01 -15.20
C SER A 126 20.22 23.03 -16.71
N PHE A 127 19.00 23.27 -17.17
CA PHE A 127 18.61 23.07 -18.57
C PHE A 127 17.85 24.27 -19.15
N PRO A 128 17.55 24.29 -20.47
CA PRO A 128 16.82 25.38 -21.12
C PRO A 128 15.42 25.61 -20.54
N VAL A 129 14.86 26.78 -20.83
CA VAL A 129 13.49 27.14 -20.42
C VAL A 129 12.51 26.16 -21.08
N LEU A 130 11.51 25.75 -20.31
CA LEU A 130 10.41 24.90 -20.79
C LEU A 130 9.19 25.75 -21.08
N TYR A 131 8.57 25.49 -22.22
CA TYR A 131 7.31 26.09 -22.66
C TYR A 131 6.19 25.06 -22.58
N PHE A 132 4.98 25.52 -22.28
CA PHE A 132 3.79 24.69 -22.33
C PHE A 132 3.34 24.56 -23.79
N ALA A 133 3.15 23.34 -24.25
CA ALA A 133 2.56 23.06 -25.56
C ALA A 133 1.39 22.09 -25.39
N GLN A 134 0.37 22.25 -26.22
CA GLN A 134 -0.78 21.35 -26.27
C GLN A 134 -1.11 21.02 -27.71
N ASP A 135 -1.29 19.74 -28.01
CA ASP A 135 -1.72 19.28 -29.32
C ASP A 135 -3.24 19.45 -29.49
N THR A 136 -3.70 19.47 -30.74
CA THR A 136 -5.11 19.49 -31.18
C THR A 136 -6.00 18.49 -30.44
N LYS A 137 -5.46 17.31 -30.10
CA LYS A 137 -6.15 16.25 -29.33
C LYS A 137 -6.18 16.50 -27.81
N GLY A 138 -5.71 17.64 -27.35
CA GLY A 138 -5.71 18.05 -25.94
C GLY A 138 -4.60 17.47 -25.07
N LYS A 139 -3.63 16.75 -25.65
CA LYS A 139 -2.45 16.24 -24.94
C LYS A 139 -1.50 17.40 -24.65
N ALA A 140 -1.05 17.52 -23.40
CA ALA A 140 -0.21 18.61 -22.95
C ALA A 140 1.23 18.15 -22.68
N TYR A 141 2.18 19.05 -22.91
CA TYR A 141 3.61 18.78 -22.83
C TYR A 141 4.36 19.99 -22.26
N LEU A 142 5.54 19.72 -21.69
CA LEU A 142 6.58 20.72 -21.53
C LEU A 142 7.66 20.46 -22.58
N VAL A 143 7.79 21.43 -23.48
CA VAL A 143 8.75 21.41 -24.58
C VAL A 143 9.88 22.38 -24.30
N GLY A 144 11.07 22.08 -24.79
CA GLY A 144 12.20 23.00 -24.77
C GLY A 144 12.82 23.06 -26.17
N GLN A 145 13.28 24.24 -26.54
CA GLN A 145 14.18 24.36 -27.69
C GLN A 145 15.56 23.88 -27.28
N THR A 146 16.13 22.97 -28.05
CA THR A 146 17.47 22.45 -27.81
C THR A 146 18.19 22.23 -29.14
N ILE A 147 19.51 22.23 -29.05
CA ILE A 147 20.37 21.72 -30.12
C ILE A 147 20.95 20.42 -29.59
N HIS A 148 20.59 19.30 -30.21
CA HIS A 148 21.21 18.02 -29.88
C HIS A 148 22.60 17.97 -30.51
N LYS A 149 23.65 17.96 -29.67
CA LYS A 149 25.01 17.65 -30.13
C LYS A 149 25.49 16.35 -29.52
N THR A 150 26.18 15.56 -30.33
CA THR A 150 26.90 14.38 -29.86
C THR A 150 28.27 14.84 -29.35
N ASN A 151 28.60 14.51 -28.10
CA ASN A 151 29.96 14.79 -27.61
C ASN A 151 30.98 13.82 -28.24
N LYS A 152 32.27 14.08 -28.03
CA LYS A 152 33.36 13.20 -28.52
C LYS A 152 33.27 11.74 -28.03
N ARG A 153 32.43 11.46 -27.03
CA ARG A 153 32.19 10.12 -26.46
C ARG A 153 30.88 9.48 -26.96
N GLY A 154 30.24 10.04 -27.99
CA GLY A 154 29.00 9.49 -28.57
C GLY A 154 27.70 9.80 -27.79
N ASN A 155 27.76 10.57 -26.70
CA ASN A 155 26.58 10.87 -25.89
C ASN A 155 25.86 12.12 -26.42
N LYS A 156 24.52 12.06 -26.50
CA LYS A 156 23.67 13.23 -26.77
C LYS A 156 23.72 14.20 -25.59
N VAL A 157 24.10 15.45 -25.86
CA VAL A 157 24.17 16.55 -24.90
C VAL A 157 23.09 17.58 -25.24
N ILE A 158 22.40 18.05 -24.20
CA ILE A 158 21.40 19.12 -24.29
C ILE A 158 22.14 20.45 -24.12
N ARG A 159 22.06 21.32 -25.12
CA ARG A 159 22.64 22.67 -25.08
C ARG A 159 21.54 23.72 -25.12
N LYS A 160 21.71 24.80 -24.35
CA LYS A 160 20.85 25.98 -24.41
C LYS A 160 20.98 26.66 -25.77
N THR A 161 19.84 27.06 -26.33
CA THR A 161 19.74 27.88 -27.53
C THR A 161 20.03 29.34 -27.20
N ASN A 162 20.73 30.03 -28.11
CA ASN A 162 20.99 31.47 -28.09
C ASN A 162 20.62 32.05 -29.46
N SER A 163 20.51 33.38 -29.58
CA SER A 163 20.11 34.08 -30.82
C SER A 163 20.91 33.71 -32.08
N ARG A 164 22.16 33.25 -31.93
CA ARG A 164 23.03 32.83 -33.05
C ARG A 164 22.74 31.43 -33.60
N ASN A 165 22.05 30.57 -32.85
CA ASN A 165 21.83 29.16 -33.21
C ASN A 165 20.35 28.76 -33.10
N GLU A 166 19.45 29.74 -33.13
CA GLU A 166 18.01 29.52 -33.03
C GLU A 166 17.45 28.78 -34.27
N SER A 167 18.06 28.99 -35.44
CA SER A 167 17.73 28.27 -36.68
C SER A 167 18.05 26.78 -36.64
N GLU A 168 19.01 26.35 -35.79
CA GLU A 168 19.38 24.94 -35.59
C GLU A 168 18.60 24.29 -34.42
N ALA A 169 17.69 25.03 -33.79
CA ALA A 169 16.98 24.58 -32.62
C ALA A 169 15.83 23.64 -32.97
N GLU A 170 15.84 22.44 -32.41
CA GLU A 170 14.72 21.51 -32.46
C GLU A 170 13.81 21.72 -31.24
N THR A 171 12.49 21.66 -31.47
CA THR A 171 11.51 21.63 -30.37
C THR A 171 11.35 20.21 -29.86
N VAL A 172 11.75 19.96 -28.62
CA VAL A 172 11.80 18.62 -28.04
C VAL A 172 10.86 18.50 -26.84
N VAL A 173 10.08 17.43 -26.82
CA VAL A 173 9.22 17.08 -25.69
C VAL A 173 10.05 16.48 -24.56
N TYR A 174 10.13 17.19 -23.44
CA TYR A 174 10.82 16.73 -22.23
C TYR A 174 9.86 16.13 -21.21
N PHE A 175 8.68 16.71 -21.01
CA PHE A 175 7.72 16.15 -20.07
C PHE A 175 6.35 16.00 -20.70
N PHE A 176 5.74 14.84 -20.49
CA PHE A 176 4.32 14.64 -20.74
C PHE A 176 3.52 15.17 -19.56
N LEU A 177 2.56 16.04 -19.82
CA LEU A 177 1.67 16.57 -18.80
C LEU A 177 0.37 15.77 -18.83
N VAL A 178 0.16 14.98 -17.78
CA VAL A 178 -1.10 14.23 -17.60
C VAL A 178 -1.97 14.94 -16.60
N LYS A 179 -3.29 15.00 -16.86
CA LYS A 179 -4.25 15.59 -15.92
C LYS A 179 -4.17 14.82 -14.61
N GLN A 180 -4.15 15.54 -13.51
CA GLN A 180 -4.24 14.90 -12.21
C GLN A 180 -5.58 14.16 -12.09
N THR A 181 -5.53 12.89 -11.70
CA THR A 181 -6.71 12.12 -11.34
C THR A 181 -6.95 12.22 -9.85
N ARG A 182 -8.19 12.53 -9.46
CA ARG A 182 -8.65 12.32 -8.08
C ARG A 182 -9.03 10.86 -7.98
N HIS A 183 -8.45 10.15 -7.01
CA HIS A 183 -8.90 8.81 -6.67
C HIS A 183 -9.69 8.88 -5.36
N THR A 184 -10.86 8.26 -5.35
CA THR A 184 -11.74 8.20 -4.18
C THR A 184 -11.22 7.16 -3.18
N LYS A 185 -11.62 7.30 -1.92
CA LYS A 185 -11.40 6.27 -0.90
C LYS A 185 -12.14 5.01 -1.31
N LYS A 186 -11.37 3.96 -1.54
CA LYS A 186 -11.86 2.67 -2.04
C LYS A 186 -11.76 1.56 -1.01
N LEU A 187 -10.91 1.73 0.00
CA LEU A 187 -10.65 0.75 1.05
C LEU A 187 -10.89 1.37 2.42
N ASN A 188 -11.24 0.53 3.40
CA ASN A 188 -11.41 0.95 4.78
C ASN A 188 -10.98 -0.20 5.71
N PHE A 189 -9.70 -0.19 6.10
CA PHE A 189 -9.11 -1.20 6.96
C PHE A 189 -9.58 -1.03 8.41
N GLU A 190 -9.73 0.21 8.85
CA GLU A 190 -10.20 0.54 10.19
C GLU A 190 -11.59 -0.04 10.48
N GLN A 191 -12.53 0.14 9.55
CA GLN A 191 -13.88 -0.40 9.70
C GLN A 191 -13.89 -1.94 9.72
N ALA A 192 -13.10 -2.58 8.84
CA ALA A 192 -13.00 -4.03 8.82
C ALA A 192 -12.29 -4.59 10.07
N SER A 193 -11.30 -3.87 10.60
CA SER A 193 -10.65 -4.20 11.87
C SER A 193 -11.65 -4.16 13.03
N LYS A 194 -12.40 -3.07 13.17
CA LYS A 194 -13.46 -2.95 14.19
C LYS A 194 -14.52 -4.04 14.08
N LYS A 195 -14.95 -4.37 12.86
CA LYS A 195 -15.90 -5.46 12.60
C LYS A 195 -15.32 -6.82 13.03
N ALA A 196 -14.05 -7.09 12.74
CA ALA A 196 -13.40 -8.32 13.15
C ALA A 196 -13.19 -8.41 14.66
N GLN A 197 -12.87 -7.30 15.33
CA GLN A 197 -12.77 -7.26 16.79
C GLN A 197 -14.09 -7.61 17.49
N ARG A 198 -15.22 -7.10 16.97
CA ARG A 198 -16.55 -7.47 17.48
C ARG A 198 -16.82 -8.97 17.31
N LYS A 199 -16.64 -9.48 16.09
CA LYS A 199 -16.80 -10.92 15.78
C LYS A 199 -15.89 -11.81 16.63
N LEU A 200 -14.68 -11.36 16.95
CA LEU A 200 -13.76 -12.12 17.79
C LEU A 200 -14.35 -12.34 19.18
N LYS A 201 -14.97 -11.31 19.78
CA LYS A 201 -15.67 -11.45 21.07
C LYS A 201 -16.77 -12.51 20.97
N ASP A 202 -17.59 -12.43 19.92
CA ASP A 202 -18.66 -13.39 19.68
C ASP A 202 -18.12 -14.83 19.52
N TYR A 203 -17.02 -15.01 18.78
CA TYR A 203 -16.40 -16.33 18.61
C TYR A 203 -15.79 -16.87 19.89
N ILE A 204 -15.21 -16.01 20.74
CA ILE A 204 -14.69 -16.44 22.05
C ILE A 204 -15.86 -16.91 22.92
N SER A 205 -16.94 -16.13 23.04
CA SER A 205 -18.12 -16.53 23.79
C SER A 205 -18.74 -17.83 23.28
N GLN A 206 -18.83 -18.00 21.96
CA GLN A 206 -19.32 -19.25 21.34
C GLN A 206 -18.42 -20.46 21.63
N GLU A 207 -17.10 -20.32 21.53
CA GLU A 207 -16.17 -21.42 21.78
C GLU A 207 -16.10 -21.78 23.27
N LEU A 208 -16.21 -20.80 24.17
CA LEU A 208 -16.29 -21.04 25.62
C LEU A 208 -17.62 -21.74 26.01
N GLY A 209 -18.75 -21.30 25.47
CA GLY A 209 -20.04 -21.95 25.74
C GLY A 209 -20.12 -23.41 25.25
N LYS A 210 -19.29 -23.81 24.28
CA LYS A 210 -19.15 -25.22 23.87
C LYS A 210 -18.38 -26.07 24.89
N LEU A 211 -17.53 -25.46 25.71
CA LEU A 211 -16.78 -26.15 26.76
C LEU A 211 -17.67 -26.41 27.99
N GLU A 212 -18.64 -25.54 28.28
CA GLU A 212 -19.55 -25.70 29.43
C GLU A 212 -20.65 -26.75 29.19
N LYS A 213 -20.94 -27.06 27.93
CA LYS A 213 -21.91 -28.09 27.53
C LYS A 213 -21.31 -29.50 27.42
N LYS A 214 -20.02 -29.66 27.70
CA LYS A 214 -19.26 -30.91 27.64
C LYS A 214 -18.83 -31.33 29.03
#